data_AF-A0A432F6T4-F1
#
_entry.id   AF-A0A432F6T4-F1
#
_cell.length_a   1.000
_cell.length_b   1.000
_cell.length_c   1.000
_cell.angle_alpha   90.00
_cell.angle_beta   90.00
_cell.angle_gamma   90.00
#
_symmetry.space_group_name_H-M   'P 1'
#
loop_
_entity.id
_entity.type
_entity.pdbx_description
1 polymer ?
#
loop_
_entity_poly.entity_id
_entity_poly.type
_entity_poly.pdbx_seq_one_letter_code
_entity_poly.pdbx_strand_id
1 'polypeptide(L)'
;MAPSRGELLTGEGNIFLVGEASGSVDALLGEGIYYSVWQAHLLAECLKDENPRRCYSQNLKTLKREFLFGYLTGFLAYNFQRFMFKNAKKEDLKEFFEFLRGEKTYGDLFRYGVKRFISSLFKF
;
A
#
# COMPACT_ATOMS: atom_id res chain seq x y z
N MET A 1 13.93 0.39 -3.90
CA MET A 1 13.02 0.54 -5.05
C MET A 1 11.90 1.44 -4.59
N ALA A 2 11.55 2.48 -5.34
CA ALA A 2 10.40 3.30 -4.98
C ALA A 2 9.12 2.48 -5.28
N PRO A 3 8.06 2.60 -4.47
CA PRO A 3 6.79 1.97 -4.79
C PRO A 3 6.32 2.43 -6.17
N SER A 4 5.60 1.59 -6.90
CA SER A 4 4.91 2.05 -8.11
C SER A 4 4.07 3.28 -7.74
N ARG A 5 3.89 4.25 -8.65
CA ARG A 5 3.15 5.51 -8.38
C ARG A 5 1.63 5.28 -8.22
N GLY A 6 1.22 4.29 -7.42
CA GLY A 6 -0.14 3.75 -7.40
C GLY A 6 -0.53 3.02 -8.68
N GLU A 7 0.40 2.80 -9.61
CA GLU A 7 0.15 2.05 -10.83
C GLU A 7 0.27 0.56 -10.56
N LEU A 8 -0.87 -0.12 -10.67
CA LEU A 8 -0.97 -1.57 -10.53
C LEU A 8 -1.25 -2.15 -11.92
N LEU A 9 -0.27 -2.89 -12.42
CA LEU A 9 -0.29 -3.55 -13.71
C LEU A 9 -1.09 -4.84 -13.61
N THR A 10 -2.07 -5.03 -14.49
CA THR A 10 -2.92 -6.23 -14.46
C THR A 10 -2.56 -7.25 -15.55
N GLY A 11 -1.54 -6.99 -16.37
CA GLY A 11 -1.16 -7.76 -17.55
C GLY A 11 -1.93 -7.36 -18.82
N GLU A 12 -1.78 -8.12 -19.91
CA GLU A 12 -2.35 -7.86 -21.24
C GLU A 12 -2.83 -9.16 -21.93
N GLY A 13 -3.89 -9.08 -22.73
CA GLY A 13 -4.47 -10.25 -23.42
C GLY A 13 -4.88 -11.37 -22.45
N ASN A 14 -4.31 -12.57 -22.65
CA ASN A 14 -4.52 -13.74 -21.79
C ASN A 14 -3.50 -13.86 -20.65
N ILE A 15 -2.68 -12.83 -20.44
CA ILE A 15 -1.65 -12.79 -19.38
C ILE A 15 -2.15 -11.88 -18.25
N PHE A 16 -2.06 -12.39 -17.02
CA PHE A 16 -2.42 -11.67 -15.80
C PHE A 16 -1.18 -11.54 -14.92
N LEU A 17 -1.03 -10.37 -14.28
CA LEU A 17 0.05 -10.09 -13.35
C LEU A 17 -0.51 -10.05 -11.93
N VAL A 18 0.20 -10.69 -11.00
CA VAL A 18 -0.13 -10.76 -9.57
C VAL A 18 1.13 -10.53 -8.74
N GLY A 19 0.94 -10.09 -7.49
CA GLY A 19 2.02 -9.83 -6.54
C GLY A 19 3.04 -8.83 -7.09
N GLU A 20 4.31 -9.04 -6.78
CA GLU A 20 5.40 -8.14 -7.17
C GLU A 20 5.45 -7.88 -8.68
N ALA A 21 5.07 -8.85 -9.52
CA ALA A 21 5.00 -8.68 -10.97
C ALA A 21 3.96 -7.62 -11.42
N SER A 22 2.96 -7.33 -10.58
CA SER A 22 1.96 -6.27 -10.81
C SER A 22 2.41 -4.89 -10.30
N GLY A 23 3.56 -4.79 -9.65
CA GLY A 23 4.01 -3.58 -8.96
C GLY A 23 3.22 -3.27 -7.68
N SER A 24 2.62 -4.27 -7.05
CA SER A 24 1.74 -4.13 -5.87
C SER A 24 2.44 -4.21 -4.51
N VAL A 25 3.77 -4.26 -4.50
CA VAL A 25 4.54 -4.56 -3.29
C VAL A 25 5.52 -3.43 -2.98
N ASP A 26 5.50 -2.94 -1.75
CA ASP A 26 6.55 -2.10 -1.16
C ASP A 26 7.05 -2.73 0.15
N ALA A 27 8.35 -2.61 0.42
CA ALA A 27 8.98 -3.22 1.58
C ALA A 27 8.68 -2.48 2.91
N LEU A 28 8.13 -1.27 2.87
CA LEU A 28 7.99 -0.41 4.05
C LEU A 28 7.21 -1.06 5.18
N LEU A 29 6.10 -1.74 4.86
CA LEU A 29 5.20 -2.33 5.86
C LEU A 29 5.24 -3.87 5.88
N GLY A 30 6.04 -4.49 5.00
CA GLY A 30 6.21 -5.94 4.97
C GLY A 30 5.01 -6.74 4.44
N GLU A 31 4.03 -6.10 3.81
CA GLU A 31 2.77 -6.71 3.40
C GLU A 31 2.79 -7.36 2.01
N GLY A 32 3.95 -7.39 1.36
CA GLY A 32 4.08 -7.89 -0.01
C GLY A 32 3.54 -9.31 -0.20
N ILE A 33 3.73 -10.17 0.80
CA ILE A 33 3.21 -11.55 0.79
C ILE A 33 1.68 -11.54 0.87
N TYR A 34 1.10 -10.75 1.78
CA TYR A 34 -0.34 -10.63 1.94
C TYR A 34 -1.01 -10.22 0.63
N TYR A 35 -0.51 -9.15 -0.01
CA TYR A 35 -1.09 -8.67 -1.25
C TYR A 35 -0.87 -9.62 -2.43
N SER A 36 0.27 -10.31 -2.48
CA SER A 36 0.53 -11.32 -3.52
C SER A 36 -0.47 -12.48 -3.44
N VAL A 37 -0.69 -13.03 -2.24
CA VAL A 37 -1.64 -14.12 -2.03
C VAL A 37 -3.08 -13.67 -2.26
N TRP A 38 -3.45 -12.50 -1.75
CA TRP A 38 -4.79 -11.94 -1.93
C TRP A 38 -5.10 -11.70 -3.42
N GLN A 39 -4.15 -11.14 -4.18
CA GLN A 39 -4.31 -10.93 -5.62
C GLN A 39 -4.42 -12.25 -6.39
N ALA A 40 -3.63 -13.26 -6.02
CA ALA A 40 -3.70 -14.58 -6.64
C ALA A 40 -5.07 -15.24 -6.39
N HIS A 41 -5.57 -15.15 -5.15
CA HIS A 41 -6.90 -15.62 -4.80
C HIS A 41 -8.00 -14.89 -5.57
N LEU A 42 -7.94 -13.56 -5.62
CA LEU A 42 -8.89 -12.74 -6.36
C LEU A 42 -8.91 -13.09 -7.86
N LEU A 43 -7.73 -13.26 -8.47
CA LEU A 43 -7.62 -13.66 -9.87
C LEU A 43 -8.22 -15.05 -10.09
N ALA A 44 -7.94 -16.02 -9.20
CA ALA A 44 -8.50 -17.36 -9.30
C ALA A 44 -10.04 -17.39 -9.29
N GLU A 45 -10.68 -16.51 -8.51
CA GLU A 45 -12.12 -16.34 -8.54
C GLU A 45 -12.60 -15.67 -9.83
N CYS A 46 -11.91 -14.61 -10.28
CA CYS A 46 -12.27 -13.91 -11.51
C CYS A 46 -12.07 -14.74 -12.79
N LEU A 47 -11.19 -15.75 -12.79
CA LEU A 47 -11.02 -16.65 -13.95
C LEU A 47 -12.27 -17.48 -14.27
N LYS A 48 -13.25 -17.54 -13.36
CA LYS A 48 -14.54 -18.21 -13.56
C LYS A 48 -15.58 -17.30 -14.24
N ASP A 49 -15.31 -16.00 -14.34
CA ASP A 49 -16.20 -15.00 -14.94
C ASP A 49 -16.13 -15.05 -16.48
N GLU A 50 -17.18 -14.61 -17.18
CA GLU A 50 -17.17 -14.48 -18.65
C GLU A 50 -16.12 -13.49 -19.15
N ASN A 51 -15.79 -12.48 -18.33
CA ASN A 51 -14.73 -11.51 -18.59
C ASN A 51 -13.80 -11.37 -17.37
N PRO A 52 -12.83 -12.30 -17.21
CA PRO A 52 -11.92 -12.31 -16.06
C PRO A 52 -11.12 -11.02 -15.89
N ARG A 53 -10.76 -10.38 -17.01
CA ARG A 53 -9.99 -9.13 -17.01
C ARG A 53 -10.79 -7.97 -16.44
N ARG A 54 -12.06 -7.84 -16.82
CA ARG A 54 -12.96 -6.84 -16.25
C ARG A 54 -13.18 -7.11 -14.76
N CYS A 55 -13.47 -8.36 -14.38
CA CYS A 55 -13.63 -8.75 -12.98
C CYS A 55 -12.40 -8.37 -12.15
N TYR A 56 -11.21 -8.78 -12.59
CA TYR A 56 -9.97 -8.57 -11.84
C TYR A 56 -9.65 -7.07 -11.71
N SER A 57 -9.73 -6.32 -12.81
CA SER A 57 -9.47 -4.87 -12.81
C SER A 57 -10.44 -4.09 -11.92
N GLN A 58 -11.71 -4.46 -11.90
CA GLN A 58 -12.72 -3.81 -11.05
C GLN A 58 -12.46 -4.06 -9.56
N ASN A 59 -12.19 -5.31 -9.19
CA ASN A 59 -11.88 -5.68 -7.80
C ASN A 59 -10.56 -5.06 -7.30
N LEU A 60 -9.61 -4.80 -8.21
CA LEU A 60 -8.36 -4.13 -7.86
C LEU A 60 -8.48 -2.60 -7.68
N LYS A 61 -9.60 -1.97 -8.07
CA LYS A 61 -9.73 -0.49 -7.96
C LYS A 61 -9.58 0.01 -6.52
N THR A 62 -10.17 -0.69 -5.56
CA THR A 62 -10.05 -0.33 -4.14
C THR A 62 -8.59 -0.44 -3.69
N LEU A 63 -7.90 -1.49 -4.12
CA LEU A 63 -6.50 -1.71 -3.77
C LEU A 63 -5.56 -0.67 -4.39
N LYS A 64 -5.82 -0.23 -5.62
CA LYS A 64 -5.07 0.87 -6.26
C LYS A 64 -5.08 2.15 -5.42
N ARG A 65 -6.22 2.47 -4.81
CA ARG A 65 -6.34 3.65 -3.93
C ARG A 65 -5.51 3.48 -2.66
N GLU A 66 -5.55 2.31 -2.04
CA GLU A 66 -4.74 2.00 -0.86
C GLU A 66 -3.24 2.08 -1.17
N PHE A 67 -2.80 1.54 -2.30
CA PHE A 67 -1.39 1.61 -2.71
C PHE A 67 -0.93 3.00 -3.09
N LEU A 68 -1.81 3.88 -3.56
CA LEU A 68 -1.45 5.29 -3.71
C LEU A 68 -1.10 5.92 -2.35
N PHE A 69 -1.90 5.64 -1.32
CA PHE A 69 -1.58 6.12 0.03
C PHE A 69 -0.34 5.43 0.61
N GLY A 70 -0.12 4.14 0.31
CA GLY A 70 1.12 3.45 0.62
C GLY A 70 2.34 4.08 -0.02
N TYR A 71 2.26 4.40 -1.32
CA TYR A 71 3.29 5.13 -2.04
C TYR A 71 3.59 6.48 -1.38
N LEU A 72 2.57 7.26 -1.05
CA LEU A 72 2.75 8.58 -0.42
C LEU A 72 3.34 8.46 0.99
N THR A 73 2.94 7.43 1.74
CA THR A 73 3.51 7.13 3.06
C THR A 73 4.98 6.75 2.94
N GLY A 74 5.33 5.88 1.98
CA GLY A 74 6.71 5.53 1.66
C GLY A 74 7.52 6.72 1.17
N PHE A 75 6.94 7.59 0.34
CA PHE A 75 7.58 8.82 -0.09
C PHE A 75 7.98 9.69 1.11
N LEU A 76 7.07 9.92 2.06
CA LEU A 76 7.37 10.67 3.27
C LEU A 76 8.41 9.96 4.14
N ALA A 77 8.23 8.67 4.38
CA ALA A 77 9.10 7.88 5.23
C ALA A 77 10.53 7.79 4.69
N TYR A 78 10.71 7.56 3.39
CA TYR A 78 12.02 7.41 2.77
C TYR A 78 12.72 8.76 2.55
N ASN A 79 12.02 9.81 2.10
CA ASN A 79 12.65 11.12 1.86
C ASN A 79 12.98 11.87 3.17
N PHE A 80 12.18 11.66 4.23
CA PHE A 80 12.36 12.32 5.52
C PHE A 80 12.75 11.34 6.64
N GLN A 81 13.36 10.21 6.29
CA GLN A 81 13.64 9.11 7.21
C GLN A 81 14.33 9.55 8.50
N ARG A 82 15.41 10.32 8.40
CA ARG A 82 16.15 10.82 9.57
C ARG A 82 15.31 11.73 10.47
N PHE A 83 14.47 12.57 9.87
CA PHE A 83 13.61 13.48 10.61
C PHE A 83 12.48 12.72 11.31
N MET A 84 11.82 11.80 10.60
CA MET A 84 10.77 10.94 11.14
C MET A 84 11.28 10.08 12.29
N PHE A 85 12.47 9.46 12.12
CA PHE A 85 13.06 8.61 13.15
C PHE A 85 13.41 9.40 14.43
N LYS A 86 14.01 10.59 14.30
CA LYS A 86 14.34 11.44 15.45
C LYS A 86 13.12 11.94 16.22
N ASN A 87 11.99 12.13 15.54
CA ASN A 87 10.74 12.64 16.12
C ASN A 87 9.72 11.53 16.43
N ALA A 88 10.11 10.27 16.29
CA ALA A 88 9.27 9.12 16.56
C ALA A 88 8.92 9.04 18.05
N LYS A 89 7.70 8.63 18.34
CA LYS A 89 7.14 8.46 19.68
C LYS A 89 6.52 7.08 19.83
N LYS A 90 6.25 6.71 21.07
CA LYS A 90 5.60 5.44 21.41
C LYS A 90 4.24 5.28 20.74
N GLU A 91 3.51 6.38 20.54
CA GLU A 91 2.21 6.35 19.86
C GLU A 91 2.34 5.97 18.39
N ASP A 92 3.44 6.33 17.71
CA ASP A 92 3.65 5.98 16.30
C ASP A 92 3.78 4.44 16.13
N LEU A 93 4.34 3.75 17.13
CA LEU A 93 4.42 2.29 17.14
C LEU A 93 3.04 1.63 17.33
N LYS A 94 2.17 2.23 18.16
CA LYS A 94 0.79 1.77 18.33
C LYS A 94 0.02 1.84 17.00
N GLU A 95 0.14 2.96 16.29
CA GLU A 95 -0.48 3.15 14.97
C GLU A 95 -0.02 2.10 13.96
N PHE A 96 1.27 1.78 13.96
CA PHE A 96 1.83 0.73 13.10
C PHE A 96 1.26 -0.66 13.43
N PHE A 97 1.13 -1.02 14.71
CA PHE A 97 0.53 -2.31 15.10
C PHE A 97 -0.97 -2.39 14.79
N GLU A 98 -1.73 -1.31 14.97
CA GLU A 98 -3.14 -1.25 14.58
C GLU A 98 -3.29 -1.46 13.06
N PHE A 99 -2.39 -0.87 12.26
CA PHE A 99 -2.33 -1.12 10.83
C PHE A 99 -2.01 -2.59 10.49
N LEU A 100 -0.98 -3.19 11.09
CA LEU A 100 -0.63 -4.60 10.83
C LEU A 100 -1.74 -5.60 11.21
N ARG A 101 -2.62 -5.23 12.15
CA ARG A 101 -3.80 -6.03 12.52
C ARG A 101 -4.98 -5.85 11.55
N GLY A 102 -4.85 -4.98 10.55
CA GLY A 102 -5.93 -4.62 9.62
C GLY A 102 -6.99 -3.70 10.24
N GLU A 103 -6.72 -3.09 11.40
CA GLU A 103 -7.65 -2.15 12.05
C GLU A 103 -7.59 -0.75 11.42
N LYS A 104 -6.53 -0.47 10.66
CA LYS A 104 -6.29 0.79 9.95
C LYS A 104 -5.92 0.55 8.49
N THR A 105 -6.24 1.53 7.66
CA THR A 105 -5.92 1.53 6.23
C THR A 105 -4.63 2.31 5.94
N TYR A 106 -4.09 2.21 4.72
CA TYR A 106 -2.99 3.07 4.29
C TYR A 106 -3.38 4.55 4.30
N GLY A 107 -4.64 4.85 3.98
CA GLY A 107 -5.18 6.20 4.08
C GLY A 107 -5.10 6.77 5.51
N ASP A 108 -5.34 5.93 6.52
CA ASP A 108 -5.26 6.34 7.93
C ASP A 108 -3.81 6.60 8.36
N LEU A 109 -2.89 5.70 8.00
CA LEU A 109 -1.46 5.88 8.23
C LEU A 109 -0.92 7.13 7.54
N PHE A 110 -1.31 7.38 6.29
CA PHE A 110 -0.89 8.56 5.56
C PHE A 110 -1.35 9.84 6.26
N ARG A 111 -2.64 9.94 6.63
CA ARG A 111 -3.17 11.11 7.33
C ARG A 111 -2.48 11.32 8.68
N TYR A 112 -2.26 10.25 9.44
CA TYR A 112 -1.55 10.29 10.70
C TYR A 112 -0.11 10.80 10.50
N GLY A 113 0.63 10.21 9.56
CA GLY A 113 2.00 10.56 9.22
C GLY A 113 2.14 12.01 8.80
N VAL A 114 1.27 12.51 7.92
CA VAL A 114 1.24 13.92 7.50
C VAL A 114 0.97 14.84 8.69
N LYS A 115 -0.04 14.55 9.52
CA LYS A 115 -0.35 15.35 10.70
C LYS A 115 0.82 15.40 11.68
N ARG A 116 1.49 14.27 11.90
CA ARG A 116 2.68 14.18 12.77
C ARG A 116 3.86 14.93 12.19
N PHE A 117 4.12 14.80 10.89
CA PHE A 117 5.19 15.51 10.20
C PHE A 117 5.01 17.02 10.33
N ILE A 118 3.81 17.53 10.00
CA ILE A 118 3.47 18.96 10.13
C ILE A 118 3.60 19.42 11.59
N SER A 119 3.03 18.68 12.54
CA SER A 119 3.13 19.03 13.98
C SER A 119 4.57 19.05 14.49
N SER A 120 5.48 18.28 13.88
CA SER A 120 6.89 18.23 14.28
C SER A 120 7.71 19.36 13.65
N LEU A 121 7.26 19.91 12.51
CA LEU A 121 7.86 21.11 11.90
C LEU A 121 7.57 22.38 12.70
N PHE A 122 6.37 22.51 13.27
CA PHE A 122 5.96 23.66 14.08
C PHE A 122 6.32 23.57 15.58
N LYS A 123 7.06 22.52 15.98
CA LYS A 123 7.58 22.36 17.34
C LYS A 123 9.04 22.81 17.50
N PHE A 124 9.55 23.53 16.51
CA PHE A 124 10.78 24.32 16.60
C PHE A 124 10.49 25.71 17.16
#